data_AF-A0AAX2DLQ1-F1
#
_entry.id   AF-A0AAX2DLQ1-F1
#
_cell.length_a   1.000
_cell.length_b   1.000
_cell.length_c   1.000
_cell.angle_alpha   90.00
_cell.angle_beta   90.00
_cell.angle_gamma   90.00
#
_symmetry.space_group_name_H-M   'P 1'
#
loop_
_entity.id
_entity.type
_entity.pdbx_description
1 polymer ?
#
loop_
_entity_poly.entity_id
_entity_poly.type
_entity_poly.pdbx_seq_one_letter_code
_entity_poly.pdbx_strand_id
1 'polypeptide(L)' 'MINYKIVIYLGQLIFIIPAILFAFHIVDSIYMILGFIMGLIIMILGLRAKKKLLVKYIL' A
#
# COMPACT_ATOMS: atom_id res chain seq x y z
N MET A 1 -14.60 4.66 -12.59
CA MET A 1 -14.58 3.74 -11.43
C MET A 1 -13.13 3.35 -11.19
N ILE A 2 -12.44 3.93 -10.20
CA ILE A 2 -11.03 3.59 -9.93
C ILE A 2 -11.01 2.13 -9.45
N ASN A 3 -10.32 1.26 -10.18
CA ASN A 3 -10.26 -0.15 -9.85
C ASN A 3 -9.43 -0.31 -8.57
N TYR A 4 -10.08 -0.58 -7.43
CA TYR A 4 -9.44 -0.70 -6.11
C TYR A 4 -8.25 -1.67 -6.09
N LYS A 5 -8.23 -2.65 -7.02
CA LYS A 5 -7.09 -3.54 -7.24
C LYS A 5 -5.80 -2.75 -7.50
N ILE A 6 -5.85 -1.69 -8.31
CA ILE A 6 -4.69 -0.84 -8.63
C ILE A 6 -4.14 -0.17 -7.37
N VAL A 7 -5.01 0.33 -6.48
CA VAL A 7 -4.61 0.98 -5.23
C VAL A 7 -3.94 -0.01 -4.28
N ILE A 8 -4.46 -1.24 -4.20
CA ILE A 8 -3.85 -2.31 -3.40
C ILE A 8 -2.48 -2.70 -3.95
N TYR A 9 -2.35 -2.87 -5.27
CA TYR A 9 -1.06 -3.19 -5.90
C TYR A 9 -0.02 -2.06 -5.73
N LEU A 10 -0.45 -0.79 -5.83
CA LEU A 10 0.41 0.37 -5.53
C LEU A 10 0.88 0.37 -4.07
N GLY A 11 -0.01 0.07 -3.13
CA GLY A 11 0.34 -0.09 -1.71
C GLY A 11 1.40 -1.18 -1.49
N GLN A 12 1.24 -2.34 -2.14
CA GLN A 12 2.21 -3.44 -2.07
C GLN A 12 3.57 -3.07 -2.65
N LEU A 13 3.62 -2.38 -3.79
CA LEU A 13 4.85 -1.89 -4.41
C LEU A 13 5.64 -0.97 -3.46
N ILE A 14 4.95 -0.11 -2.73
CA ILE A 14 5.55 0.82 -1.76
C ILE A 14 6.12 0.08 -0.54
N PHE A 15 5.68 -1.14 -0.24
CA PHE A 15 6.33 -1.99 0.76
C PHE A 15 7.52 -2.76 0.20
N ILE A 16 7.37 -3.32 -1.00
CA ILE A 16 8.36 -4.22 -1.59
C ILE A 16 9.64 -3.48 -1.96
N ILE A 17 9.53 -2.28 -2.55
CA ILE A 17 10.71 -1.53 -3.02
C ILE A 17 11.64 -1.15 -1.84
N PRO A 18 11.16 -0.50 -0.77
CA PRO A 18 12.02 -0.17 0.38
C PRO A 18 12.55 -1.40 1.12
N ALA A 19 11.79 -2.49 1.18
CA ALA A 19 12.25 -3.74 1.80
C ALA A 19 13.40 -4.40 1.03
N ILE A 20 13.32 -4.42 -0.31
CA ILE A 20 14.41 -4.91 -1.17
C ILE A 20 15.65 -4.03 -1.01
N LEU A 21 15.47 -2.70 -1.06
CA LEU A 21 16.59 -1.75 -0.89
C LEU A 21 17.26 -1.87 0.47
N PHE A 22 16.49 -2.11 1.53
CA PHE A 22 17.03 -2.36 2.87
C PHE A 22 17.76 -3.70 2.95
N ALA A 23 17.27 -4.76 2.30
CA ALA A 23 17.95 -6.06 2.28
C ALA A 23 19.35 -5.96 1.62
N PHE A 24 19.50 -5.10 0.62
CA PHE A 24 20.79 -4.78 0.00
C PHE A 24 21.61 -3.75 0.78
N HIS A 25 21.16 -3.29 1.95
CA HIS A 25 21.81 -2.25 2.75
C HIS A 25 22.03 -0.94 1.99
N ILE A 26 21.18 -0.66 0.99
CA ILE A 26 21.26 0.55 0.14
C ILE A 26 20.58 1.74 0.83
N VAL A 27 19.64 1.48 1.75
CA VAL A 27 18.76 2.48 2.36
C VAL A 27 18.74 2.31 3.88
N ASP A 28 18.85 3.43 4.62
CA ASP A 28 18.82 3.44 6.08
C ASP A 28 17.48 2.97 6.66
N SER A 29 17.52 2.50 7.90
CA SER A 29 16.36 2.02 8.65
C SER A 29 15.24 3.06 8.75
N ILE A 30 15.57 4.36 8.81
CA ILE A 30 14.60 5.47 8.87
C ILE A 30 13.73 5.51 7.61
N TYR A 31 14.34 5.40 6.43
CA TYR A 31 13.61 5.43 5.17
C TYR A 31 12.78 4.16 4.94
N MET A 32 13.23 3.01 5.46
CA MET A 32 12.44 1.77 5.43
C MET A 32 11.19 1.89 6.31
N ILE A 33 11.31 2.46 7.51
CA ILE A 33 10.18 2.73 8.40
C ILE A 33 9.18 3.71 7.75
N LEU A 34 9.67 4.80 7.13
CA LEU A 34 8.82 5.75 6.42
C LEU A 34 8.07 5.11 5.25
N GLY A 35 8.76 4.28 4.44
CA GLY A 35 8.15 3.51 3.37
C GLY A 35 7.08 2.54 3.87
N PHE A 36 7.33 1.88 5.00
CA PHE A 36 6.37 1.00 5.65
C PHE A 36 5.12 1.75 6.13
N ILE A 37 5.28 2.89 6.81
CA ILE A 37 4.15 3.71 7.28
C ILE A 37 3.31 4.20 6.09
N MET A 38 3.95 4.71 5.04
CA MET A 38 3.25 5.19 3.83
C MET A 38 2.53 4.07 3.09
N GLY A 39 3.15 2.89 2.94
CA GLY A 39 2.52 1.71 2.37
C GLY A 39 1.27 1.29 3.16
N LEU A 40 1.33 1.36 4.50
CA LEU A 40 0.24 0.96 5.38
C LEU A 40 -0.97 1.88 5.19
N ILE A 41 -0.74 3.20 5.13
CA ILE A 41 -1.79 4.20 4.88
C ILE A 41 -2.49 3.93 3.55
N ILE A 42 -1.72 3.71 2.48
CA ILE A 42 -2.27 3.47 1.13
C ILE A 42 -3.07 2.17 1.09
N MET A 43 -2.59 1.11 1.75
CA MET A 43 -3.30 -0.16 1.82
C MET A 43 -4.62 -0.04 2.60
N ILE A 44 -4.65 0.72 3.69
CA ILE A 44 -5.88 1.01 4.45
C ILE A 44 -6.89 1.79 3.59
N LEU A 45 -6.44 2.79 2.83
CA LEU A 45 -7.29 3.54 1.90
C LEU A 45 -7.85 2.63 0.80
N GLY A 46 -7.02 1.73 0.24
CA GLY A 46 -7.46 0.73 -0.73
C GLY A 46 -8.50 -0.24 -0.18
N LEU A 47 -8.31 -0.72 1.05
CA LEU A 47 -9.27 -1.58 1.76
C LEU A 47 -10.61 -0.85 2.03
N ARG A 48 -10.54 0.41 2.47
CA ARG A 48 -11.74 1.26 2.67
C ARG A 48 -12.49 1.49 1.35
N ALA A 49 -11.77 1.75 0.26
CA ALA A 49 -12.35 1.88 -1.07
C ALA A 49 -13.05 0.59 -1.54
N LYS A 50 -12.43 -0.58 -1.32
CA LYS A 50 -13.04 -1.89 -1.59
C LYS A 50 -14.33 -2.09 -0.78
N LYS A 51 -14.31 -1.78 0.53
CA LYS A 51 -15.49 -1.92 1.41
C LYS A 51 -16.65 -1.03 0.95
N LYS A 52 -16.39 0.22 0.60
CA LYS A 52 -17.42 1.16 0.10
C LYS A 52 -18.04 0.70 -1.22
N LEU A 53 -17.24 0.08 -2.11
CA LEU A 53 -17.72 -0.50 -3.36
C LEU A 53 -18.61 -1.72 -3.10
N LEU A 54 -18.19 -2.63 -2.23
CA LEU A 54 -18.99 -3.81 -1.84
C LEU A 54 -20.36 -3.42 -1.28
N VAL A 55 -20.40 -2.41 -0.40
CA VAL A 55 -21.67 -1.89 0.15
C VAL A 55 -22.55 -1.28 -0.95
N LYS A 56 -21.97 -0.61 -1.96
CA LYS A 56 -22.72 -0.02 -3.08
C LYS A 56 -23.31 -1.06 -4.04
N TYR A 57 -22.73 -2.25 -4.12
CA TYR A 57 -23.22 -3.33 -5.00
C TYR A 57 -24.17 -4.31 -4.30
N ILE A 58 -24.21 -4.31 -2.96
CA ILE A 58 -25.11 -5.15 -2.15
C ILE A 58 -26.48 -4.49 -1.92
N LEU A 59 -26.58 -3.16 -2.02
CA LEU A 59 -27.78 -2.35 -1.81
C LEU A 59 -28.25 -1.74 -3.14
#